data_AF-A0A087T8T0-F1
#
_entry.id   AF-A0A087T8T0-F1
#
_cell.length_a   1.000
_cell.length_b   1.000
_cell.length_c   1.000
_cell.angle_alpha   90.00
_cell.angle_beta   90.00
_cell.angle_gamma   90.00
#
_symmetry.space_group_name_H-M   'P 1'
#
loop_
_entity.id
_entity.type
_entity.pdbx_description
1 polymer ?
#
loop_
_entity_poly.entity_id
_entity_poly.type
_entity_poly.pdbx_seq_one_letter_code
_entity_poly.pdbx_strand_id
1 'polypeptide(L)'
;MNLRMRLYFIVLNAILVACTACKLKDSIDASSIVVDLLNSATVLLNDAKKYANKCSSCTDAYLTLNKPMDCAEIKMNSKTSKSGIYDIWPANRIIKTSIKVYCDMEDDNGGWTVMQRRGDFGSAKDYFYRDWVSYKNGFGDLMKDFWLGNDNTFALTNERSNQIKITLTDWEGNKTYALYDEFWIDDEYHKYTAHVMGYRGTAGDSFSGVNGVPFSTKDKDNDTHEGSCAVSYKGAWWYTKCHSSNLNGLYLKGPHESHADGVEWHGFRGHYYSLKDTVMKVRSIDYLTTEKDRTDSTPQ
;
A
#
# COMPACT_ATOMS: atom_id res chain seq x y z
N MET A 1 -24.91 21.87 -16.14
CA MET A 1 -23.81 22.88 -16.09
C MET A 1 -22.88 22.65 -17.29
N ASN A 2 -22.76 23.64 -18.20
CA ASN A 2 -21.96 23.53 -19.44
C ASN A 2 -20.48 23.23 -19.12
N LEU A 3 -19.79 22.43 -19.95
CA LEU A 3 -18.38 22.06 -19.80
C LEU A 3 -17.47 23.29 -19.64
N ARG A 4 -17.78 24.39 -20.35
CA ARG A 4 -17.08 25.68 -20.19
C ARG A 4 -17.21 26.23 -18.77
N MET A 5 -18.38 26.11 -18.17
CA MET A 5 -18.68 26.58 -16.82
C MET A 5 -17.93 25.72 -15.79
N ARG A 6 -17.86 24.39 -16.00
CA ARG A 6 -17.08 23.48 -15.15
C ARG A 6 -15.57 23.78 -15.19
N LEU A 7 -15.00 23.99 -16.38
CA LEU A 7 -13.60 24.42 -16.54
C LEU A 7 -13.34 25.77 -15.87
N TYR A 8 -14.29 26.71 -15.99
CA TYR A 8 -14.18 28.01 -15.34
C TYR A 8 -14.15 27.85 -13.81
N PHE A 9 -15.02 27.02 -13.24
CA PHE A 9 -15.01 26.73 -11.80
C PHE A 9 -13.72 26.05 -11.34
N ILE A 10 -13.17 25.11 -12.12
CA ILE A 10 -11.91 24.44 -11.78
C ILE A 10 -10.73 25.44 -11.77
N VAL A 11 -10.64 26.28 -12.80
CA VAL A 11 -9.60 27.31 -12.90
C VAL A 11 -9.75 28.35 -11.80
N LEU A 12 -10.97 28.81 -11.51
CA LEU A 12 -11.23 29.78 -10.45
C LEU A 12 -10.85 29.22 -9.08
N ASN A 13 -11.17 27.95 -8.79
CA ASN A 13 -10.77 27.28 -7.55
C ASN A 13 -9.25 27.09 -7.46
N ALA A 14 -8.58 26.71 -8.55
CA ALA A 14 -7.12 26.59 -8.58
C ALA A 14 -6.43 27.93 -8.31
N ILE A 15 -6.95 29.04 -8.87
CA ILE A 15 -6.47 30.40 -8.59
C ILE A 15 -6.72 30.77 -7.13
N LEU A 16 -7.89 30.42 -6.59
CA LEU A 16 -8.25 30.70 -5.19
C LEU A 16 -7.31 29.96 -4.24
N VAL A 17 -7.04 28.67 -4.50
CA VAL A 17 -6.12 27.81 -3.74
C VAL A 17 -4.69 28.36 -3.79
N ALA A 18 -4.21 28.78 -4.97
CA ALA A 18 -2.90 29.39 -5.12
C ALA A 18 -2.79 30.74 -4.36
N CYS A 19 -3.85 31.55 -4.39
CA CYS A 19 -3.93 32.80 -3.62
C CYS A 19 -3.95 32.56 -2.11
N THR A 20 -4.68 31.55 -1.63
CA THR A 20 -4.71 31.20 -0.20
C THR A 20 -3.37 30.62 0.28
N ALA A 21 -2.69 29.83 -0.55
CA ALA A 21 -1.36 29.32 -0.25
C ALA A 21 -0.30 30.44 -0.19
N CYS A 22 -0.43 31.47 -1.02
CA CYS A 22 0.47 32.64 -1.01
C CYS A 22 0.29 33.53 0.24
N LYS A 23 -0.87 33.47 0.90
CA LYS A 23 -1.16 34.19 2.17
C LYS A 23 -0.63 33.48 3.41
N LEU A 24 -0.32 32.18 3.33
CA LEU A 24 0.34 31.40 4.39
C LEU A 24 1.86 31.58 4.30
N LYS A 25 2.32 32.83 4.38
CA LYS A 25 3.74 33.17 4.23
C LYS A 25 4.44 33.04 5.58
N ASP A 26 4.72 31.80 5.99
CA ASP A 26 5.71 31.47 7.03
C ASP A 26 6.48 30.16 6.77
N SER A 27 6.42 29.58 5.58
CA SER A 27 7.39 28.55 5.19
C SER A 27 7.82 28.73 3.74
N ILE A 28 9.14 28.75 3.54
CA ILE A 28 9.78 28.81 2.23
C ILE A 28 9.43 27.55 1.38
N ASP A 29 8.91 26.50 2.02
CA ASP A 29 8.61 25.18 1.46
C ASP A 29 7.24 25.10 0.75
N ALA A 30 6.21 25.74 1.28
CA ALA A 30 4.87 25.75 0.68
C ALA A 30 4.84 26.38 -0.73
N SER A 31 5.72 27.37 -0.99
CA SER A 31 5.80 27.99 -2.31
C SER A 31 6.43 27.07 -3.36
N SER A 32 7.39 26.24 -2.97
CA SER A 32 8.03 25.26 -3.88
C SER A 32 7.05 24.18 -4.27
N ILE A 33 6.31 23.63 -3.31
CA ILE A 33 5.28 22.61 -3.54
C ILE A 33 4.18 23.13 -4.48
N VAL A 34 3.71 24.36 -4.27
CA VAL A 34 2.71 24.98 -5.15
C VAL A 34 3.26 25.19 -6.56
N VAL A 35 4.52 25.61 -6.70
CA VAL A 35 5.17 25.75 -8.02
C VAL A 35 5.31 24.38 -8.71
N ASP A 36 5.68 23.32 -8.00
CA ASP A 36 5.80 21.97 -8.56
C ASP A 36 4.44 21.38 -8.98
N LEU A 37 3.39 21.64 -8.21
CA LEU A 37 2.01 21.32 -8.57
C LEU A 37 1.57 22.08 -9.83
N LEU A 38 1.86 23.37 -9.92
CA LEU A 38 1.54 24.18 -11.10
C LEU A 38 2.31 23.75 -12.35
N ASN A 39 3.59 23.38 -12.20
CA ASN A 39 4.41 22.83 -13.28
C ASN A 39 3.83 21.49 -13.75
N SER A 40 3.46 20.61 -12.82
CA SER A 40 2.82 19.32 -13.12
C SER A 40 1.49 19.50 -13.84
N ALA A 41 0.64 20.43 -13.38
CA ALA A 41 -0.63 20.76 -14.02
C ALA A 41 -0.42 21.33 -15.44
N THR A 42 0.63 22.12 -15.65
CA THR A 42 0.98 22.70 -16.96
C THR A 42 1.39 21.61 -17.95
N VAL A 43 2.17 20.62 -17.52
CA VAL A 43 2.53 19.45 -18.34
C VAL A 43 1.26 18.70 -18.76
N LEU A 44 0.39 18.38 -17.80
CA LEU A 44 -0.87 17.67 -18.07
C LEU A 44 -1.79 18.46 -19.02
N LEU A 45 -1.88 19.78 -18.86
CA LEU A 45 -2.66 20.66 -19.74
C LEU A 45 -2.09 20.73 -21.15
N ASN A 46 -0.77 20.76 -21.30
CA ASN A 46 -0.11 20.78 -22.60
C ASN A 46 -0.28 19.44 -23.34
N ASP A 47 -0.19 18.32 -22.61
CA ASP A 47 -0.51 17.00 -23.16
C ASP A 47 -1.98 16.94 -23.57
N ALA A 48 -2.92 17.34 -22.71
CA ALA A 48 -4.33 17.38 -23.04
C ALA A 48 -4.63 18.23 -24.30
N LYS A 49 -4.00 19.40 -24.43
CA LYS A 49 -4.11 20.25 -25.64
C LYS A 49 -3.54 19.61 -26.89
N LYS A 50 -2.43 18.87 -26.76
CA LYS A 50 -1.80 18.13 -27.87
C LYS A 50 -2.72 17.04 -28.43
N TYR A 51 -3.56 16.45 -27.58
CA TYR A 51 -4.53 15.42 -27.97
C TYR A 51 -5.92 15.97 -28.33
N ALA A 52 -6.27 17.20 -27.89
CA ALA A 52 -7.56 17.83 -28.15
C ALA A 52 -7.93 17.96 -29.64
N ASN A 53 -6.93 18.09 -30.53
CA ASN A 53 -7.14 18.27 -31.97
C ASN A 53 -6.93 16.97 -32.80
N LYS A 54 -6.62 15.83 -32.16
CA LYS A 54 -6.40 14.52 -32.81
C LYS A 54 -7.57 13.56 -32.62
N CYS A 55 -8.75 14.09 -32.28
CA CYS A 55 -9.95 13.33 -31.98
C CYS A 55 -10.63 12.75 -33.25
N SER A 56 -9.88 12.04 -34.09
CA SER A 56 -10.42 11.24 -35.21
C SER A 56 -10.21 9.73 -35.03
N SER A 57 -9.53 9.28 -33.99
CA SER A 57 -9.69 7.92 -33.45
C SER A 57 -9.20 7.85 -32.00
N CYS A 58 -10.10 8.16 -31.05
CA CYS A 58 -9.88 7.78 -29.66
C CYS A 58 -10.01 6.26 -29.44
N THR A 59 -9.81 5.42 -30.46
CA THR A 59 -9.88 3.96 -30.32
C THR A 59 -8.53 3.35 -29.92
N ASP A 60 -7.40 3.92 -30.37
CA ASP A 60 -6.07 3.39 -30.03
C ASP A 60 -5.51 3.94 -28.70
N ALA A 61 -5.94 5.13 -28.28
CA ALA A 61 -5.64 5.68 -26.95
C ALA A 61 -6.44 5.01 -25.83
N TYR A 62 -7.58 4.37 -26.15
CA TYR A 62 -8.35 3.58 -25.20
C TYR A 62 -7.63 2.27 -24.82
N LEU A 63 -6.90 1.65 -25.76
CA LEU A 63 -6.21 0.37 -25.52
C LEU A 63 -4.98 0.50 -24.61
N THR A 64 -4.32 1.66 -24.56
CA THR A 64 -3.25 1.95 -23.59
C THR A 64 -3.75 2.50 -22.26
N LEU A 65 -4.99 3.02 -22.21
CA LEU A 65 -5.69 3.49 -21.00
C LEU A 65 -6.45 2.37 -20.25
N ASN A 66 -6.59 1.18 -20.84
CA ASN A 66 -7.35 0.03 -20.30
C ASN A 66 -6.49 -0.98 -19.52
N LYS A 67 -5.28 -0.61 -19.08
CA LYS A 67 -4.45 -1.52 -18.31
C LYS A 67 -4.80 -1.40 -16.83
N PRO A 68 -5.08 -2.51 -16.13
CA PRO A 68 -5.48 -2.45 -14.74
C PRO A 68 -4.33 -1.94 -13.88
N MET A 69 -4.61 -0.95 -13.03
CA MET A 69 -3.60 -0.33 -12.17
C MET A 69 -3.36 -1.12 -10.88
N ASP A 70 -4.37 -1.86 -10.44
CA ASP A 70 -4.33 -2.75 -9.28
C ASP A 70 -5.23 -3.99 -9.48
N CYS A 71 -5.26 -4.88 -8.49
CA CYS A 71 -6.13 -6.05 -8.50
C CYS A 71 -7.62 -5.70 -8.40
N ALA A 72 -7.97 -4.54 -7.85
CA ALA A 72 -9.35 -4.10 -7.72
C ALA A 72 -9.95 -3.80 -9.10
N GLU A 73 -9.21 -3.11 -9.98
CA GLU A 73 -9.63 -2.86 -11.36
C GLU A 73 -9.74 -4.16 -12.18
N ILE A 74 -8.85 -5.14 -11.96
CA ILE A 74 -8.99 -6.47 -12.58
C ILE A 74 -10.31 -7.11 -12.16
N LYS A 75 -10.65 -7.07 -10.86
CA LYS A 75 -11.90 -7.64 -10.33
C LYS A 75 -13.13 -6.89 -10.84
N MET A 76 -13.07 -5.57 -10.99
CA MET A 76 -14.15 -4.77 -11.58
C MET A 76 -14.38 -5.12 -13.05
N ASN A 77 -13.29 -5.24 -13.82
CA ASN A 77 -13.34 -5.56 -15.24
C ASN A 77 -13.79 -7.00 -15.50
N SER A 78 -13.53 -7.92 -14.56
CA SER A 78 -13.97 -9.31 -14.62
C SER A 78 -14.36 -9.85 -13.25
N LYS A 79 -15.66 -9.86 -12.94
CA LYS A 79 -16.19 -10.39 -11.67
C LYS A 79 -15.84 -11.86 -11.43
N THR A 80 -15.60 -12.63 -12.50
CA THR A 80 -15.23 -14.05 -12.47
C THR A 80 -13.72 -14.30 -12.35
N SER A 81 -12.90 -13.26 -12.22
CA SER A 81 -11.46 -13.40 -12.01
C SER A 81 -11.16 -14.26 -10.77
N LYS A 82 -10.08 -15.05 -10.87
CA LYS A 82 -9.63 -16.00 -9.86
C LYS A 82 -8.34 -15.53 -9.22
N SER A 83 -8.07 -15.96 -7.99
CA SER A 83 -6.82 -15.61 -7.32
C SER A 83 -5.62 -16.13 -8.10
N GLY A 84 -4.55 -15.35 -8.20
CA GLY A 84 -3.39 -15.69 -9.00
C GLY A 84 -2.47 -14.51 -9.28
N ILE A 85 -1.44 -14.76 -10.10
CA ILE A 85 -0.49 -13.72 -10.50
C ILE A 85 -1.04 -12.95 -11.69
N TYR A 86 -1.02 -11.63 -11.60
CA TYR A 86 -1.41 -10.71 -12.65
C TYR A 86 -0.33 -9.67 -12.91
N ASP A 87 -0.31 -9.13 -14.13
CA ASP A 87 0.42 -7.90 -14.45
C ASP A 87 -0.52 -6.70 -14.21
N ILE A 88 -0.01 -5.69 -13.50
CA ILE A 88 -0.69 -4.41 -13.27
C ILE A 88 0.21 -3.24 -13.65
N TRP A 89 -0.37 -2.07 -13.88
CA TRP A 89 0.32 -0.85 -14.33
C TRP A 89 0.00 0.33 -13.40
N PRO A 90 0.54 0.39 -12.17
CA PRO A 90 0.28 1.49 -11.24
C PRO A 90 0.61 2.83 -11.88
N ALA A 91 -0.30 3.80 -11.82
CA ALA A 91 -0.12 5.10 -12.48
C ALA A 91 0.71 6.05 -11.60
N ASN A 92 2.01 5.78 -11.46
CA ASN A 92 2.91 6.65 -10.72
C ASN A 92 4.17 7.07 -11.50
N ARG A 93 4.91 8.04 -10.96
CA ARG A 93 6.11 8.61 -11.62
C ARG A 93 7.33 7.67 -11.62
N ILE A 94 7.33 6.65 -10.75
CA ILE A 94 8.50 5.79 -10.47
C ILE A 94 8.46 4.54 -11.36
N ILE A 95 7.29 3.89 -11.46
CA ILE A 95 7.08 2.65 -12.19
C ILE A 95 6.52 2.98 -13.57
N LYS A 96 7.37 2.84 -14.59
CA LYS A 96 6.98 3.09 -16.00
C LYS A 96 6.54 1.83 -16.73
N THR A 97 6.61 0.67 -16.08
CA THR A 97 6.36 -0.66 -16.66
C THR A 97 5.34 -1.43 -15.83
N SER A 98 4.88 -2.59 -16.33
CA SER A 98 4.08 -3.47 -15.49
C SER A 98 4.88 -4.01 -14.31
N ILE A 99 4.18 -4.30 -13.21
CA ILE A 99 4.69 -5.15 -12.14
C ILE A 99 3.81 -6.39 -12.00
N LYS A 100 4.40 -7.51 -11.59
CA LYS A 100 3.68 -8.74 -11.26
C LYS A 100 3.26 -8.70 -9.80
N VAL A 101 2.00 -8.99 -9.54
CA VAL A 101 1.44 -9.07 -8.18
C VAL A 101 0.60 -10.33 -8.03
N TYR A 102 0.46 -10.80 -6.79
CA TYR A 102 -0.58 -11.78 -6.47
C TYR A 102 -1.87 -11.04 -6.14
N CYS A 103 -2.93 -11.32 -6.91
CA CYS A 103 -4.27 -10.85 -6.61
C CYS A 103 -5.06 -11.91 -5.86
N ASP A 104 -5.62 -11.53 -4.71
CA ASP A 104 -6.63 -12.31 -4.02
C ASP A 104 -8.02 -11.83 -4.47
N MET A 105 -8.70 -12.68 -5.23
CA MET A 105 -9.99 -12.41 -5.86
C MET A 105 -11.17 -13.04 -5.10
N GLU A 106 -10.91 -13.59 -3.91
CA GLU A 106 -11.84 -14.42 -3.15
C GLU A 106 -12.17 -13.81 -1.79
N ASP A 107 -11.18 -13.32 -1.04
CA ASP A 107 -11.42 -12.77 0.29
C ASP A 107 -12.19 -11.44 0.23
N ASP A 108 -13.29 -11.35 0.98
CA ASP A 108 -14.11 -10.13 1.12
C ASP A 108 -14.47 -9.50 -0.25
N ASN A 109 -15.02 -10.31 -1.17
CA ASN A 109 -15.33 -9.96 -2.57
C ASN A 109 -14.11 -9.77 -3.50
N GLY A 110 -12.89 -9.94 -2.99
CA GLY A 110 -11.66 -9.96 -3.77
C GLY A 110 -11.15 -8.57 -4.15
N GLY A 111 -10.32 -8.53 -5.20
CA GLY A 111 -9.69 -7.30 -5.68
C GLY A 111 -8.53 -6.83 -4.80
N TRP A 112 -7.95 -7.72 -3.98
CA TRP A 112 -6.85 -7.38 -3.10
C TRP A 112 -5.51 -7.61 -3.78
N THR A 113 -4.60 -6.65 -3.67
CA THR A 113 -3.20 -6.78 -4.08
C THR A 113 -2.37 -7.19 -2.86
N VAL A 114 -1.78 -8.39 -2.89
CA VAL A 114 -0.96 -8.89 -1.77
C VAL A 114 0.43 -8.25 -1.81
N MET A 115 0.82 -7.61 -0.70
CA MET A 115 2.14 -6.96 -0.55
C MET A 115 3.13 -7.80 0.28
N GLN A 116 2.62 -8.69 1.13
CA GLN A 116 3.44 -9.58 1.96
C GLN A 116 2.73 -10.91 2.17
N ARG A 117 3.50 -12.00 2.15
CA ARG A 117 3.03 -13.33 2.60
C ARG A 117 4.12 -14.04 3.39
N ARG A 118 3.71 -14.69 4.49
CA ARG A 118 4.48 -15.71 5.25
C ARG A 118 3.66 -16.99 5.33
N GLY A 119 4.32 -18.15 5.23
CA GLY A 119 3.73 -19.46 5.44
C GLY A 119 4.78 -20.58 5.49
N ASP A 120 4.35 -21.83 5.73
CA ASP A 120 5.27 -22.98 5.79
C ASP A 120 5.63 -23.51 4.40
N PHE A 121 6.34 -22.70 3.61
CA PHE A 121 6.75 -23.03 2.23
C PHE A 121 8.17 -23.62 2.13
N GLY A 122 8.79 -23.94 3.26
CA GLY A 122 10.14 -24.50 3.33
C GLY A 122 11.27 -23.47 3.22
N SER A 123 10.97 -22.18 3.31
CA SER A 123 11.95 -21.10 3.38
C SER A 123 12.80 -21.19 4.66
N ALA A 124 14.04 -20.68 4.61
CA ALA A 124 14.90 -20.59 5.79
C ALA A 124 14.26 -19.72 6.88
N LYS A 125 14.54 -20.01 8.17
CA LYS A 125 13.93 -19.29 9.30
C LYS A 125 14.16 -17.78 9.26
N ASP A 126 15.31 -17.35 8.73
CA ASP A 126 15.79 -15.98 8.62
C ASP A 126 15.62 -15.40 7.19
N TYR A 127 14.78 -16.01 6.36
CA TYR A 127 14.58 -15.61 4.97
C TYR A 127 14.19 -14.13 4.77
N PHE A 128 13.54 -13.52 5.77
CA PHE A 128 13.14 -12.11 5.80
C PHE A 128 14.18 -11.18 6.45
N TYR A 129 15.30 -11.70 6.98
CA TYR A 129 16.35 -10.88 7.60
C TYR A 129 17.29 -10.27 6.56
N ARG A 130 16.72 -9.36 5.76
CA ARG A 130 17.33 -8.76 4.57
C ARG A 130 17.66 -7.28 4.77
N ASP A 131 18.43 -6.75 3.83
CA ASP A 131 18.89 -5.36 3.81
C ASP A 131 17.86 -4.40 3.18
N TRP A 132 18.16 -3.11 3.24
CA TRP A 132 17.33 -2.04 2.70
C TRP A 132 17.02 -2.22 1.22
N VAL A 133 18.04 -2.55 0.43
CA VAL A 133 17.89 -2.70 -1.03
C VAL A 133 16.94 -3.86 -1.37
N SER A 134 17.01 -4.96 -0.62
CA SER A 134 16.07 -6.07 -0.77
C SER A 134 14.63 -5.66 -0.44
N TYR A 135 14.41 -4.94 0.66
CA TYR A 135 13.07 -4.49 1.04
C TYR A 135 12.53 -3.38 0.13
N LYS A 136 13.40 -2.53 -0.41
CA LYS A 136 13.06 -1.55 -1.45
C LYS A 136 12.53 -2.22 -2.71
N ASN A 137 13.29 -3.17 -3.25
CA ASN A 137 13.00 -3.82 -4.54
C ASN A 137 11.95 -4.93 -4.45
N GLY A 138 11.83 -5.57 -3.30
CA GLY A 138 11.05 -6.79 -3.12
C GLY A 138 11.87 -8.06 -3.32
N PHE A 139 11.38 -9.17 -2.78
CA PHE A 139 12.00 -10.49 -2.85
C PHE A 139 10.98 -11.59 -2.61
N GLY A 140 11.30 -12.82 -3.00
CA GLY A 140 10.47 -14.00 -2.79
C GLY A 140 9.72 -14.45 -4.03
N ASP A 141 8.74 -15.32 -3.80
CA ASP A 141 7.88 -15.90 -4.83
C ASP A 141 6.43 -15.52 -4.52
N LEU A 142 5.75 -14.90 -5.49
CA LEU A 142 4.36 -14.43 -5.35
C LEU A 142 3.36 -15.54 -5.00
N MET A 143 3.72 -16.81 -5.16
CA MET A 143 2.94 -17.99 -4.76
C MET A 143 3.31 -18.55 -3.37
N LYS A 144 4.38 -18.06 -2.75
CA LYS A 144 4.93 -18.52 -1.46
C LYS A 144 5.19 -17.34 -0.54
N ASP A 145 6.30 -17.36 0.21
CA ASP A 145 6.75 -16.20 0.99
C ASP A 145 7.32 -15.11 0.09
N PHE A 146 6.88 -13.88 0.29
CA PHE A 146 7.44 -12.73 -0.41
C PHE A 146 7.19 -11.41 0.30
N TRP A 147 7.98 -10.41 -0.08
CA TRP A 147 7.76 -9.00 0.14
C TRP A 147 7.71 -8.31 -1.23
N LEU A 148 6.64 -7.59 -1.53
CA LEU A 148 6.42 -7.00 -2.85
C LEU A 148 7.45 -5.91 -3.20
N GLY A 149 8.03 -5.27 -2.19
CA GLY A 149 8.94 -4.15 -2.34
C GLY A 149 8.31 -2.83 -1.90
N ASN A 150 9.08 -2.01 -1.21
CA ASN A 150 8.62 -0.72 -0.70
C ASN A 150 8.33 0.26 -1.85
N ASP A 151 9.13 0.24 -2.93
CA ASP A 151 8.84 1.09 -4.10
C ASP A 151 7.50 0.73 -4.76
N ASN A 152 7.20 -0.56 -4.86
CA ASN A 152 5.93 -1.07 -5.38
C ASN A 152 4.76 -0.75 -4.44
N THR A 153 4.97 -0.87 -3.13
CA THR A 153 3.95 -0.55 -2.13
C THR A 153 3.63 0.94 -2.11
N PHE A 154 4.65 1.80 -2.17
CA PHE A 154 4.50 3.25 -2.31
C PHE A 154 3.68 3.58 -3.56
N ALA A 155 4.02 2.95 -4.69
CA ALA A 155 3.33 3.17 -5.97
C ALA A 155 1.84 2.87 -5.90
N LEU A 156 1.48 1.73 -5.29
CA LEU A 156 0.09 1.29 -5.19
C LEU A 156 -0.72 2.13 -4.21
N THR A 157 -0.11 2.52 -3.09
CA THR A 157 -0.83 3.14 -1.98
C THR A 157 -0.98 4.66 -2.09
N ASN A 158 -0.20 5.32 -2.96
CA ASN A 158 -0.26 6.76 -3.18
C ASN A 158 -1.03 7.17 -4.45
N GLU A 159 -1.48 6.20 -5.25
CA GLU A 159 -2.33 6.49 -6.41
C GLU A 159 -3.74 6.91 -5.97
N ARG A 160 -4.29 6.21 -4.96
CA ARG A 160 -5.64 6.39 -4.42
C ARG A 160 -5.64 6.04 -2.93
N SER A 161 -6.69 6.44 -2.21
CA SER A 161 -6.88 5.98 -0.83
C SER A 161 -7.04 4.46 -0.82
N ASN A 162 -6.22 3.79 -0.01
CA ASN A 162 -6.19 2.34 0.12
C ASN A 162 -6.52 1.94 1.54
N GLN A 163 -7.26 0.84 1.69
CA GLN A 163 -7.34 0.11 2.95
C GLN A 163 -6.32 -1.03 2.95
N ILE A 164 -5.84 -1.43 4.13
CA ILE A 164 -4.99 -2.62 4.30
C ILE A 164 -5.67 -3.65 5.19
N LYS A 165 -5.70 -4.90 4.72
CA LYS A 165 -6.13 -6.07 5.48
C LYS A 165 -4.93 -6.95 5.79
N ILE A 166 -4.81 -7.33 7.04
CA ILE A 166 -3.80 -8.24 7.57
C ILE A 166 -4.54 -9.47 8.10
N THR A 167 -4.31 -10.63 7.50
CA THR A 167 -4.89 -11.90 7.97
C THR A 167 -3.81 -12.75 8.60
N LEU A 168 -4.14 -13.36 9.74
CA LEU A 168 -3.20 -14.09 10.60
C LEU A 168 -3.77 -15.47 10.92
N THR A 169 -2.92 -16.51 10.86
CA THR A 169 -3.25 -17.87 11.29
C THR A 169 -2.16 -18.40 12.19
N ASP A 170 -2.54 -19.00 13.31
CA ASP A 170 -1.62 -19.71 14.21
C ASP A 170 -1.46 -21.20 13.82
N TRP A 171 -0.65 -21.93 14.59
CA TRP A 171 -0.38 -23.34 14.33
C TRP A 171 -1.53 -24.27 14.73
N GLU A 172 -2.44 -23.80 15.59
CA GLU A 172 -3.66 -24.52 15.94
C GLU A 172 -4.79 -24.30 14.91
N GLY A 173 -4.57 -23.45 13.91
CA GLY A 173 -5.50 -23.18 12.82
C GLY A 173 -6.52 -22.09 13.12
N ASN A 174 -6.39 -21.36 14.22
CA ASN A 174 -7.26 -20.22 14.50
C ASN A 174 -6.86 -19.06 13.59
N LYS A 175 -7.88 -18.42 13.02
CA LYS A 175 -7.73 -17.32 12.07
C LYS A 175 -8.25 -16.03 12.68
N THR A 176 -7.54 -14.95 12.44
CA THR A 176 -7.96 -13.61 12.83
C THR A 176 -7.51 -12.58 11.79
N TYR A 177 -8.02 -11.36 11.88
CA TYR A 177 -7.64 -10.28 10.98
C TYR A 177 -7.64 -8.91 11.65
N ALA A 178 -6.83 -8.02 11.08
CA ALA A 178 -6.86 -6.58 11.32
C ALA A 178 -7.09 -5.88 9.98
N LEU A 179 -8.00 -4.92 9.93
CA LEU A 179 -8.32 -4.11 8.78
C LEU A 179 -8.20 -2.64 9.19
N TYR A 180 -7.55 -1.84 8.35
CA TYR A 180 -7.39 -0.41 8.56
C TYR A 180 -7.95 0.29 7.33
N ASP A 181 -8.83 1.25 7.57
CA ASP A 181 -9.58 1.93 6.50
C ASP A 181 -8.67 2.79 5.63
N GLU A 182 -7.56 3.30 6.17
CA GLU A 182 -6.56 4.07 5.42
C GLU A 182 -5.15 3.53 5.67
N PHE A 183 -4.40 3.33 4.60
CA PHE A 183 -3.00 2.93 4.61
C PHE A 183 -2.24 3.42 3.39
N TRP A 184 -1.11 4.07 3.64
CA TRP A 184 -0.09 4.32 2.63
C TRP A 184 1.30 4.40 3.27
N ILE A 185 2.32 4.40 2.42
CA ILE A 185 3.69 4.65 2.85
C ILE A 185 4.26 5.81 2.04
N ASP A 186 5.24 6.54 2.58
CA ASP A 186 5.92 7.58 1.82
C ASP A 186 7.01 7.00 0.89
N ASP A 187 7.70 7.85 0.14
CA ASP A 187 8.78 7.44 -0.75
C ASP A 187 10.08 7.07 0.00
N GLU A 188 11.12 6.67 -0.73
CA GLU A 188 12.41 6.31 -0.12
C GLU A 188 13.08 7.51 0.59
N TYR A 189 12.91 8.72 0.06
CA TYR A 189 13.49 9.93 0.67
C TYR A 189 12.93 10.15 2.07
N HIS A 190 11.64 9.90 2.24
CA HIS A 190 10.94 9.88 3.53
C HIS A 190 10.95 8.49 4.19
N LYS A 191 11.90 7.63 3.81
CA LYS A 191 12.21 6.33 4.45
C LYS A 191 11.02 5.38 4.52
N TYR A 192 10.12 5.44 3.54
CA TYR A 192 8.93 4.60 3.48
C TYR A 192 8.07 4.68 4.75
N THR A 193 7.94 5.87 5.34
CA THR A 193 7.16 6.11 6.56
C THR A 193 5.72 5.64 6.37
N ALA A 194 5.21 4.81 7.28
CA ALA A 194 3.85 4.28 7.21
C ALA A 194 2.83 5.25 7.79
N HIS A 195 1.66 5.30 7.18
CA HIS A 195 0.49 6.00 7.67
C HIS A 195 -0.67 5.01 7.72
N VAL A 196 -1.35 4.93 8.86
CA VAL A 196 -2.39 3.94 9.10
C VAL A 196 -3.46 4.45 10.05
N MET A 197 -4.74 4.28 9.67
CA MET A 197 -5.88 4.77 10.46
C MET A 197 -7.12 3.86 10.31
N GLY A 198 -8.07 4.00 11.23
CA GLY A 198 -9.37 3.34 11.13
C GLY A 198 -9.33 1.83 11.39
N TYR A 199 -8.69 1.41 12.49
CA TYR A 199 -8.62 0.00 12.88
C TYR A 199 -10.00 -0.61 13.12
N ARG A 200 -10.19 -1.81 12.57
CA ARG A 200 -11.25 -2.75 12.93
C ARG A 200 -10.78 -4.19 12.71
N GLY A 201 -11.36 -5.14 13.44
CA GLY A 201 -11.06 -6.56 13.28
C GLY A 201 -11.02 -7.32 14.59
N THR A 202 -10.57 -8.57 14.52
CA THR A 202 -10.59 -9.52 15.64
C THR A 202 -9.19 -9.84 16.17
N ALA A 203 -8.12 -9.31 15.55
CA ALA A 203 -6.74 -9.66 15.89
C ALA A 203 -6.17 -8.90 17.09
N GLY A 204 -6.93 -7.96 17.67
CA GLY A 204 -6.37 -6.90 18.49
C GLY A 204 -5.54 -5.91 17.66
N ASP A 205 -5.50 -4.65 18.07
CA ASP A 205 -4.71 -3.64 17.37
C ASP A 205 -3.24 -3.76 17.76
N SER A 206 -2.39 -4.13 16.81
CA SER A 206 -0.94 -4.21 17.01
C SER A 206 -0.17 -3.53 15.88
N PHE A 207 -0.86 -2.75 15.04
CA PHE A 207 -0.26 -2.09 13.88
C PHE A 207 -0.53 -0.59 13.85
N SER A 208 -1.57 -0.04 14.50
CA SER A 208 -1.76 1.42 14.56
C SER A 208 -0.55 2.19 15.10
N GLY A 209 0.26 1.55 15.95
CA GLY A 209 1.50 2.12 16.46
C GLY A 209 2.58 2.41 15.41
N VAL A 210 2.42 1.93 14.17
CA VAL A 210 3.35 2.25 13.06
C VAL A 210 3.05 3.58 12.38
N ASN A 211 1.94 4.25 12.73
CA ASN A 211 1.55 5.50 12.09
C ASN A 211 2.59 6.60 12.32
N GLY A 212 3.11 7.18 11.23
CA GLY A 212 4.19 8.18 11.23
C GLY A 212 5.58 7.61 11.49
N VAL A 213 5.76 6.28 11.44
CA VAL A 213 7.04 5.62 11.77
C VAL A 213 7.79 5.26 10.48
N PRO A 214 9.08 5.62 10.34
CA PRO A 214 9.89 5.25 9.18
C PRO A 214 10.26 3.75 9.19
N PHE A 215 10.50 3.19 8.00
CA PHE A 215 10.89 1.80 7.86
C PHE A 215 12.36 1.62 8.28
N SER A 216 12.69 0.47 8.88
CA SER A 216 14.04 0.14 9.33
C SER A 216 14.43 -1.28 8.94
N THR A 217 15.70 -1.46 8.58
CA THR A 217 16.33 -2.75 8.22
C THR A 217 17.64 -2.92 8.99
N LYS A 218 18.25 -4.10 8.92
CA LYS A 218 19.50 -4.40 9.63
C LYS A 218 20.68 -3.48 9.29
N ASP A 219 20.63 -2.82 8.15
CA ASP A 219 21.65 -1.93 7.58
C ASP A 219 21.21 -0.44 7.51
N LYS A 220 19.95 -0.13 7.86
CA LYS A 220 19.44 1.24 7.97
C LYS A 220 18.51 1.36 9.18
N ASP A 221 19.05 1.94 10.24
CA ASP A 221 18.33 2.23 11.46
C ASP A 221 17.62 3.58 11.36
N ASN A 222 16.28 3.55 11.39
CA ASN A 222 15.43 4.74 11.45
C ASN A 222 14.44 4.65 12.62
N ASP A 223 14.60 3.69 13.52
CA ASP A 223 13.67 3.51 14.62
C ASP A 223 13.90 4.57 15.71
N THR A 224 13.07 4.53 16.76
CA THR A 224 13.15 5.53 17.83
C THR A 224 13.94 5.04 19.04
N HIS A 225 14.43 3.81 19.02
CA HIS A 225 15.20 3.19 20.10
C HIS A 225 16.68 3.60 20.03
N GLU A 226 17.43 3.40 21.12
CA GLU A 226 18.85 3.76 21.16
C GLU A 226 19.74 2.76 20.41
N GLY A 227 19.28 1.52 20.27
CA GLY A 227 19.92 0.49 19.44
C GLY A 227 18.97 0.02 18.35
N SER A 228 19.48 -0.78 17.41
CA SER A 228 18.69 -1.17 16.24
C SER A 228 17.66 -2.26 16.57
N CYS A 229 16.37 -1.90 16.48
CA CYS A 229 15.26 -2.84 16.58
C CYS A 229 15.31 -3.89 15.46
N ALA A 230 15.65 -3.48 14.23
CA ALA A 230 15.74 -4.41 13.10
C ALA A 230 16.79 -5.50 13.33
N VAL A 231 17.95 -5.14 13.90
CA VAL A 231 18.99 -6.12 14.27
C VAL A 231 18.54 -6.99 15.44
N SER A 232 17.87 -6.42 16.43
CA SER A 232 17.43 -7.14 17.64
C SER A 232 16.33 -8.16 17.31
N TYR A 233 15.32 -7.76 16.55
CA TYR A 233 14.11 -8.55 16.24
C TYR A 233 14.11 -9.19 14.85
N LYS A 234 15.28 -9.20 14.19
CA LYS A 234 15.61 -10.09 13.06
C LYS A 234 14.66 -9.98 11.85
N GLY A 235 14.17 -8.78 11.60
CA GLY A 235 13.28 -8.47 10.49
C GLY A 235 13.47 -7.04 10.01
N ALA A 236 12.58 -6.59 9.13
CA ALA A 236 12.47 -5.18 8.76
C ALA A 236 11.02 -4.73 8.89
N TRP A 237 10.82 -3.59 9.53
CA TRP A 237 9.52 -3.10 9.90
C TRP A 237 9.55 -1.60 10.18
N TRP A 238 8.37 -1.02 10.37
CA TRP A 238 8.19 0.30 10.95
C TRP A 238 8.34 0.22 12.47
N TYR A 239 9.58 0.12 12.94
CA TYR A 239 9.91 -0.08 14.35
C TYR A 239 9.86 1.24 15.15
N THR A 240 9.26 1.18 16.35
CA THR A 240 9.25 2.25 17.36
C THR A 240 10.27 1.96 18.48
N LYS A 241 9.83 1.38 19.61
CA LYS A 241 10.66 0.91 20.74
C LYS A 241 10.16 -0.43 21.32
N CYS A 242 10.12 -1.53 20.59
CA CYS A 242 10.46 -1.67 19.17
C CYS A 242 9.23 -1.99 18.33
N HIS A 243 8.35 -2.89 18.78
CA HIS A 243 7.14 -3.22 18.01
C HIS A 243 6.05 -3.84 18.89
N SER A 244 4.82 -3.78 18.39
CA SER A 244 3.72 -4.66 18.82
C SER A 244 3.38 -5.72 17.76
N SER A 245 3.96 -5.61 16.58
CA SER A 245 3.85 -6.58 15.48
C SER A 245 5.17 -6.70 14.75
N ASN A 246 5.58 -7.92 14.38
CA ASN A 246 6.79 -8.16 13.60
C ASN A 246 6.55 -9.27 12.58
N LEU A 247 5.70 -9.02 11.58
CA LEU A 247 5.33 -10.05 10.58
C LEU A 247 6.51 -10.45 9.68
N ASN A 248 7.61 -9.70 9.72
CA ASN A 248 8.84 -9.93 8.96
C ASN A 248 9.98 -10.52 9.82
N GLY A 249 9.71 -10.93 11.06
CA GLY A 249 10.69 -11.59 11.93
C GLY A 249 10.96 -13.06 11.55
N LEU A 250 11.66 -13.75 12.44
CA LEU A 250 12.06 -15.14 12.26
C LEU A 250 10.86 -16.09 12.20
N TYR A 251 10.92 -17.05 11.29
CA TYR A 251 9.91 -18.10 11.19
C TYR A 251 10.23 -19.24 12.19
N LEU A 252 9.75 -19.09 13.44
CA LEU A 252 10.09 -19.96 14.58
C LEU A 252 9.07 -21.06 14.88
N LYS A 253 7.98 -21.10 14.10
CA LYS A 253 6.96 -22.17 14.12
C LYS A 253 6.28 -22.39 15.49
N GLY A 254 5.56 -21.37 15.98
CA GLY A 254 4.73 -21.47 17.18
C GLY A 254 5.43 -20.93 18.42
N PRO A 255 5.18 -21.50 19.62
CA PRO A 255 5.81 -21.05 20.85
C PRO A 255 7.34 -21.09 20.78
N HIS A 256 8.01 -20.05 21.28
CA HIS A 256 9.47 -19.97 21.30
C HIS A 256 9.98 -19.23 22.55
N GLU A 257 11.24 -19.46 22.91
CA GLU A 257 11.85 -18.91 24.15
C GLU A 257 12.41 -17.50 23.97
N SER A 258 12.80 -17.12 22.75
CA SER A 258 13.39 -15.82 22.47
C SER A 258 12.34 -14.71 22.53
N HIS A 259 12.77 -13.50 22.88
CA HIS A 259 11.83 -12.40 23.06
C HIS A 259 11.50 -11.72 21.73
N ALA A 260 10.26 -11.89 21.26
CA ALA A 260 9.62 -11.09 20.22
C ALA A 260 10.34 -11.01 18.85
N ASP A 261 11.26 -11.93 18.54
CA ASP A 261 12.04 -11.95 17.31
C ASP A 261 11.44 -12.85 16.22
N GLY A 262 10.28 -13.45 16.48
CA GLY A 262 9.52 -14.26 15.54
C GLY A 262 8.53 -13.48 14.65
N VAL A 263 7.59 -14.19 14.03
CA VAL A 263 6.46 -13.62 13.28
C VAL A 263 5.35 -13.26 14.27
N GLU A 264 5.48 -12.10 14.91
CA GLU A 264 4.67 -11.75 16.08
C GLU A 264 3.48 -10.84 15.74
N TRP A 265 2.38 -11.04 16.48
CA TRP A 265 1.27 -10.09 16.58
C TRP A 265 0.74 -10.08 18.02
N HIS A 266 1.09 -9.03 18.77
CA HIS A 266 0.88 -8.98 20.21
C HIS A 266 -0.59 -9.19 20.61
N GLY A 267 -1.53 -8.53 19.93
CA GLY A 267 -2.96 -8.60 20.23
C GLY A 267 -3.59 -9.98 20.03
N PHE A 268 -2.90 -10.91 19.38
CA PHE A 268 -3.40 -12.25 19.08
C PHE A 268 -2.68 -13.33 19.89
N ARG A 269 -1.34 -13.42 19.79
CA ARG A 269 -0.55 -14.48 20.44
C ARG A 269 0.61 -13.97 21.30
N GLY A 270 0.70 -12.67 21.54
CA GLY A 270 1.76 -12.07 22.37
C GLY A 270 3.11 -12.00 21.65
N HIS A 271 4.20 -12.16 22.41
CA HIS A 271 5.59 -11.96 21.97
C HIS A 271 6.46 -13.23 21.97
N TYR A 272 5.88 -14.36 22.34
CA TYR A 272 6.58 -15.66 22.44
C TYR A 272 5.93 -16.70 21.54
N TYR A 273 5.29 -16.25 20.45
CA TYR A 273 4.58 -17.12 19.53
C TYR A 273 4.69 -16.62 18.09
N SER A 274 5.46 -17.35 17.28
CA SER A 274 5.67 -17.06 15.87
C SER A 274 4.55 -17.68 15.02
N LEU A 275 3.72 -16.82 14.43
CA LEU A 275 2.54 -17.20 13.64
C LEU A 275 2.90 -18.07 12.43
N LYS A 276 1.93 -18.88 11.99
CA LYS A 276 2.09 -19.80 10.87
C LYS A 276 1.90 -19.07 9.53
N ASP A 277 0.75 -18.45 9.32
CA ASP A 277 0.44 -17.79 8.06
C ASP A 277 0.11 -16.31 8.30
N THR A 278 0.73 -15.42 7.53
CA THR A 278 0.43 -13.99 7.54
C THR A 278 0.29 -13.48 6.11
N VAL A 279 -0.70 -12.65 5.85
CA VAL A 279 -0.87 -11.99 4.56
C VAL A 279 -1.21 -10.53 4.82
N MET A 280 -0.42 -9.61 4.26
CA MET A 280 -0.78 -8.20 4.17
C MET A 280 -1.20 -7.89 2.74
N LYS A 281 -2.35 -7.25 2.57
CA LYS A 281 -2.90 -6.92 1.26
C LYS A 281 -3.67 -5.61 1.27
N VAL A 282 -3.55 -4.85 0.19
CA VAL A 282 -4.16 -3.54 0.01
C VAL A 282 -5.25 -3.59 -1.05
N ARG A 283 -6.23 -2.70 -0.92
CA ARG A 283 -7.30 -2.51 -1.91
C ARG A 283 -7.75 -1.05 -1.91
N SER A 284 -7.84 -0.45 -3.10
CA SER A 284 -8.33 0.90 -3.30
C SER A 284 -9.77 1.06 -2.77
N ILE A 285 -10.07 2.13 -2.04
CA ILE A 285 -11.38 2.34 -1.39
C ILE A 285 -12.50 2.63 -2.40
N ASP A 286 -12.18 3.20 -3.57
CA ASP A 286 -13.14 3.42 -4.66
C ASP A 286 -13.79 2.10 -5.16
N TYR A 287 -13.17 0.97 -4.84
CA TYR A 287 -13.75 -0.36 -5.01
C TYR A 287 -15.02 -0.58 -4.20
N LEU A 288 -15.12 0.02 -3.01
CA LEU A 288 -16.25 -0.15 -2.10
C LEU A 288 -17.41 0.79 -2.41
N THR A 289 -17.12 2.01 -2.89
CA THR A 289 -18.15 3.02 -3.18
C THR A 289 -18.94 2.67 -4.44
N THR A 290 -18.28 2.14 -5.48
CA THR A 290 -18.92 1.74 -6.74
C THR A 290 -19.87 0.53 -6.62
N GLU A 291 -19.62 -0.40 -5.70
CA GLU A 291 -20.55 -1.51 -5.40
C GLU A 291 -21.73 -1.04 -4.52
N LYS A 292 -21.50 -0.08 -3.61
CA LYS A 292 -22.57 0.50 -2.78
C LYS A 292 -23.57 1.31 -3.60
N ASP A 293 -23.09 2.14 -4.54
CA ASP A 293 -23.96 2.91 -5.44
C ASP A 293 -24.73 2.02 -6.44
N ARG A 294 -24.22 0.82 -6.75
CA ARG A 294 -24.92 -0.17 -7.60
C ARG A 294 -25.96 -0.99 -6.86
N THR A 295 -25.80 -1.20 -5.56
CA THR A 295 -26.77 -1.96 -4.75
C THR A 295 -27.95 -1.09 -4.31
N ASP A 296 -27.72 0.22 -4.09
CA ASP A 296 -28.75 1.20 -3.72
C ASP A 296 -29.56 1.74 -4.93
N SER A 297 -29.19 1.34 -6.16
CA SER A 297 -29.89 1.71 -7.40
C SER A 297 -30.81 0.61 -7.94
N THR A 298 -31.10 -0.43 -7.14
CA THR A 298 -32.10 -1.44 -7.48
C THR A 298 -33.50 -0.89 -7.15
N PRO A 299 -34.37 -0.57 -8.13
CA PRO A 299 -35.74 -0.17 -7.82
C PRO A 299 -36.49 -1.39 -7.31
N GLN A 300 -37.20 -1.25 -6.19
CA GLN A 300 -38.31 -2.14 -5.81
C GLN A 300 -39.42 -2.10 -6.86
#